data_AF-A0AAP5Z1A8-F1
#
_entry.id   AF-A0AAP5Z1A8-F1
#
_cell.length_a   1.000
_cell.length_b   1.000
_cell.length_c   1.000
_cell.angle_alpha   90.00
_cell.angle_beta   90.00
_cell.angle_gamma   90.00
#
_symmetry.space_group_name_H-M   'P 1'
#
loop_
_entity.id
_entity.type
_entity.pdbx_description
1 polymer ?
#
loop_
_entity_poly.entity_id
_entity_poly.type
_entity_poly.pdbx_seq_one_letter_code
_entity_poly.pdbx_strand_id
1 'polypeptide(L)' 'LREMLAKYEEVELLIKIGEYQHGADPRADLAIAQSDDIRAFLRQGTHEPSDLEGAIAQLKGIAGQ' A
#
# COMPACT_ATOMS: atom_id res chain seq x y z
N LEU A 1 5.60 6.09 -2.33
CA LEU A 1 4.75 5.79 -1.14
C LEU A 1 3.59 6.77 -0.94
N ARG A 2 3.81 8.08 -0.72
CA ARG A 2 2.70 9.04 -0.53
C ARG A 2 1.73 9.10 -1.72
N GLU A 3 2.26 9.09 -2.94
CA GLU A 3 1.45 9.05 -4.17
C GLU A 3 0.62 7.77 -4.27
N MET A 4 1.20 6.62 -3.91
CA MET A 4 0.50 5.33 -3.90
C MET A 4 -0.59 5.27 -2.84
N LEU A 5 -0.35 5.84 -1.65
CA LEU A 5 -1.38 5.99 -0.62
C LEU A 5 -2.54 6.87 -1.10
N ALA A 6 -2.26 8.00 -1.74
CA ALA A 6 -3.29 8.87 -2.30
C ALA A 6 -4.10 8.14 -3.39
N LYS A 7 -3.43 7.40 -4.28
CA LYS A 7 -4.10 6.61 -5.31
C LYS A 7 -4.94 5.49 -4.71
N TYR A 8 -4.45 4.84 -3.65
CA TYR A 8 -5.21 3.85 -2.93
C TYR A 8 -6.47 4.42 -2.28
N GLU A 9 -6.42 5.62 -1.67
CA GLU A 9 -7.62 6.26 -1.11
C GLU A 9 -8.68 6.53 -2.18
N GLU A 10 -8.28 7.01 -3.37
CA GLU A 10 -9.19 7.18 -4.50
C GLU A 10 -9.85 5.85 -4.90
N VAL A 11 -9.06 4.78 -4.96
CA VAL A 11 -9.54 3.46 -5.38
C VAL A 11 -10.38 2.79 -4.29
N GLU A 12 -10.04 2.96 -3.02
CA GLU A 12 -10.82 2.48 -1.88
C GLU A 12 -12.21 3.11 -1.87
N LEU A 13 -12.32 4.39 -2.25
CA LEU A 13 -13.60 5.05 -2.45
C LEU A 13 -14.40 4.39 -3.58
N LEU A 14 -13.78 4.14 -4.73
CA LEU A 14 -14.41 3.46 -5.88
C LEU A 14 -14.88 2.04 -5.52
N ILE A 15 -14.11 1.31 -4.72
CA ILE A 15 -14.51 -0.01 -4.20
C ILE A 15 -15.72 0.10 -3.28
N LYS A 16 -15.73 1.06 -2.34
CA LYS A 16 -16.83 1.24 -1.37
C LYS A 16 -18.17 1.58 -2.04
N ILE A 17 -18.14 2.33 -3.14
CA ILE A 17 -19.33 2.66 -3.93
C ILE A 17 -19.73 1.56 -4.92
N GLY A 18 -18.89 0.55 -5.11
CA GLY A 18 -19.14 -0.59 -6.02
C GLY A 18 -18.77 -0.36 -7.49
N GLU A 19 -18.06 0.73 -7.79
CA GLU A 19 -17.69 1.11 -9.16
C GLU A 19 -16.32 0.54 -9.61
N TYR A 20 -15.54 -0.02 -8.68
CA TYR A 20 -14.25 -0.63 -9.01
C TYR A 20 -14.41 -1.98 -9.72
N GLN A 21 -13.70 -2.14 -10.85
CA GLN A 21 -13.56 -3.41 -11.57
C GLN A 21 -12.09 -3.74 -11.79
N HIS A 22 -11.67 -4.93 -11.37
CA HIS A 22 -10.31 -5.42 -11.57
C HIS A 22 -9.98 -5.53 -13.07
N GLY A 23 -8.81 -5.01 -13.47
CA GLY A 23 -8.38 -4.97 -14.87
C GLY A 23 -8.90 -3.79 -15.68
N ALA A 24 -9.80 -2.96 -15.13
CA ALA A 24 -10.28 -1.75 -15.81
C ALA A 24 -9.26 -0.60 -15.75
N ASP A 25 -8.53 -0.47 -14.64
CA ASP A 25 -7.43 0.47 -14.48
C ASP A 25 -6.20 -0.24 -13.87
N PRO A 26 -5.14 -0.49 -14.66
CA PRO A 26 -3.92 -1.10 -14.17
C PRO A 26 -3.28 -0.33 -13.01
N ARG A 27 -3.47 0.99 -12.94
CA ARG A 27 -2.96 1.81 -11.83
C ARG A 27 -3.75 1.58 -10.55
N ALA A 28 -5.07 1.36 -10.66
CA ALA A 28 -5.90 1.03 -9.51
C ALA A 28 -5.55 -0.35 -8.96
N ASP A 29 -5.35 -1.32 -9.86
CA ASP A 29 -4.92 -2.67 -9.49
C ASP A 29 -3.55 -2.66 -8.79
N LEU A 30 -2.58 -1.91 -9.34
CA LEU A 30 -1.28 -1.71 -8.73
C LEU A 30 -1.36 -1.01 -7.38
N ALA A 31 -2.22 0.00 -7.24
CA ALA A 31 -2.41 0.71 -5.97
C ALA A 31 -3.03 -0.20 -4.90
N ILE A 32 -4.00 -1.04 -5.26
CA ILE A 32 -4.57 -2.04 -4.34
C ILE A 32 -3.50 -3.06 -3.93
N ALA A 33 -2.76 -3.62 -4.89
CA ALA A 33 -1.71 -4.60 -4.60
C ALA A 33 -0.60 -4.03 -3.70
N GLN A 34 -0.11 -2.82 -3.99
CA GLN A 34 0.91 -2.16 -3.14
C GLN A 34 0.34 -1.68 -1.80
N SER A 35 -0.97 -1.41 -1.71
CA SER A 35 -1.56 -0.94 -0.45
C SER A 35 -1.48 -1.98 0.66
N ASP A 36 -1.57 -3.27 0.31
CA ASP A 36 -1.44 -4.36 1.28
C ASP A 36 -0.03 -4.42 1.84
N ASP A 37 0.99 -4.27 0.99
CA ASP A 37 2.40 -4.20 1.41
C ASP A 37 2.68 -2.96 2.27
N ILE A 38 2.14 -1.80 1.88
CA ILE A 38 2.26 -0.55 2.66
C ILE A 38 1.55 -0.70 4.01
N ARG A 39 0.35 -1.28 4.05
CA ARG A 39 -0.40 -1.52 5.29
C ARG A 39 0.29 -2.53 6.18
N ALA A 40 0.90 -3.57 5.61
CA ALA A 40 1.70 -4.54 6.34
C ALA A 40 2.92 -3.85 6.98
N PHE A 41 3.62 -3.00 6.23
CA PHE A 41 4.75 -2.21 6.75
C PHE A 41 4.34 -1.21 7.85
N LEU A 42 3.18 -0.56 7.71
CA LEU A 42 2.68 0.40 8.70
C LEU A 42 2.07 -0.26 9.95
N ARG A 43 1.79 -1.57 9.91
CA ARG A 43 1.27 -2.33 11.05
C ARG A 43 2.41 -3.04 11.76
N GLN A 44 2.60 -2.72 13.03
CA GLN A 44 3.61 -3.35 13.88
C GLN A 44 2.94 -3.90 15.15
N GLY A 45 3.27 -5.14 15.51
CA GLY A 45 2.83 -5.72 16.77
C GLY A 45 3.43 -4.97 17.96
N THR A 46 2.71 -4.89 19.09
CA THR A 46 3.21 -4.23 20.32
C THR A 46 4.48 -4.86 20.90
N HIS A 47 4.79 -6.11 20.53
CA HIS A 47 5.95 -6.86 20.98
C HIS A 47 6.92 -7.19 19.83
N GLU A 48 6.77 -6.53 18.68
CA GLU A 48 7.62 -6.74 17.53
C GLU A 48 8.60 -5.56 17.44
N PRO A 49 9.87 -5.73 17.85
CA PRO A 49 10.87 -4.67 17.69
C PRO A 49 11.21 -4.49 16.21
N SER A 50 11.21 -3.25 15.75
CA SER A 50 11.64 -2.88 14.40
C SER A 50 12.84 -1.95 14.51
N ASP A 51 13.99 -2.41 14.02
CA ASP A 51 15.20 -1.61 13.97
C ASP A 51 15.15 -0.66 12.77
N LEU A 52 15.78 0.51 12.92
CA LEU A 52 15.77 1.55 11.89
C LEU A 52 16.30 1.04 10.54
N GLU A 53 17.34 0.21 10.54
CA GLU A 53 17.89 -0.37 9.31
C GLU A 53 16.91 -1.32 8.62
N GLY A 54 16.22 -2.17 9.39
CA GLY A 54 15.19 -3.08 8.88
C GLY A 54 14.00 -2.31 8.31
N ALA A 55 13.56 -1.26 9.00
CA ALA A 55 12.47 -0.40 8.54
C ALA A 55 12.82 0.33 7.23
N ILE A 56 14.06 0.83 7.10
CA ILE A 56 14.53 1.48 5.85
C ILE A 56 14.63 0.46 4.70
N ALA A 57 15.11 -0.76 4.97
CA ALA A 57 15.19 -1.80 3.96
C ALA A 57 13.80 -2.20 3.43
N GLN A 58 12.82 -2.39 4.32
CA GLN A 58 11.43 -2.65 3.95
C GLN A 58 10.82 -1.48 3.18
N LEU A 59 11.02 -0.24 3.66
CA LEU A 59 10.52 0.96 2.98
C LEU A 59 11.07 1.08 1.54
N LYS A 60 12.35 0.76 1.33
CA LYS A 60 12.97 0.74 -0.01
C LYS A 60 12.40 -0.34 -0.91
N GLY A 61 12.09 -1.52 -0.37
CA GLY A 61 11.45 -2.60 -1.13
C GLY A 61 10.05 -2.22 -1.64
N ILE A 62 9.32 -1.43 -0.87
CA ILE A 62 7.96 -0.99 -1.20
C ILE A 62 7.96 0.25 -2.10
N ALA A 63 8.87 1.20 -1.89
CA ALA A 63 8.93 2.44 -2.65
C ALA A 63 9.80 2.38 -3.91
N GLY A 64 10.58 1.32 -4.10
CA GLY A 64 11.63 1.21 -5.11
C GLY A 64 11.34 0.23 -6.25
N GLN A 65 10.09 0.08 -6.68
CA GLN A 65 9.73 -0.56 -7.95
C GLN A 65 9.54 0.48 -9.05
#